data_AF-A0A8H7BFZ4-F1
#
_entry.id   AF-A0A8H7BFZ4-F1
#
_cell.length_a   1.000
_cell.length_b   1.000
_cell.length_c   1.000
_cell.angle_alpha   90.00
_cell.angle_beta   90.00
_cell.angle_gamma   90.00
#
_symmetry.space_group_name_H-M   'P 1'
#
loop_
_entity.id
_entity.type
_entity.pdbx_description
1 polymer ?
#
loop_
_entity_poly.entity_id
_entity_poly.type
_entity_poly.pdbx_seq_one_letter_code
_entity_poly.pdbx_strand_id
1 'polypeptide(L)'
;MVKYLAVQNQDIPILALVDHDPHGLEIYSVYKWGSQAQSFDQANLAVFRMELAGLRYRDRTEFAIPAVMYNPLTQWDRGKALSILRISQVRLREYDMNQFSGDSQHVRQDIATSLRHYM
;
A
#
# COMPACT_ATOMS: atom_id res chain seq x y z
N MET A 1 17.23 2.87 5.41
CA MET A 1 17.44 1.51 5.97
C MET A 1 16.71 0.43 5.16
N VAL A 2 15.38 0.45 5.06
CA VAL A 2 14.59 -0.60 4.35
C VAL A 2 15.03 -0.80 2.89
N LYS A 3 15.22 0.29 2.14
CA LYS A 3 15.76 0.23 0.77
C LYS A 3 17.09 -0.51 0.68
N TYR A 4 18.02 -0.18 1.58
CA TYR A 4 19.34 -0.79 1.58
C TYR A 4 19.24 -2.31 1.74
N LEU A 5 18.46 -2.79 2.72
CA LEU A 5 18.21 -4.22 2.91
C LEU A 5 17.55 -4.86 1.69
N ALA A 6 16.58 -4.16 1.09
CA ALA A 6 15.86 -4.64 -0.09
C ALA A 6 16.75 -4.76 -1.34
N VAL A 7 17.75 -3.90 -1.47
CA VAL A 7 18.74 -3.91 -2.58
C VAL A 7 19.81 -4.97 -2.35
N GLN A 8 20.30 -5.11 -1.11
CA GLN A 8 21.34 -6.10 -0.78
C GLN A 8 20.82 -7.55 -0.82
N ASN A 9 19.51 -7.77 -0.63
CA ASN A 9 18.93 -9.10 -0.53
C ASN A 9 17.73 -9.25 -1.47
N GLN A 10 17.97 -9.42 -2.77
CA GLN A 10 16.90 -9.46 -3.77
C GLN A 10 15.93 -10.64 -3.60
N ASP A 11 16.41 -11.75 -3.05
CA ASP A 11 15.62 -12.98 -2.86
C ASP A 11 14.76 -12.98 -1.58
N ILE A 12 14.99 -12.02 -0.67
CA ILE A 12 14.24 -11.95 0.59
C ILE A 12 13.02 -11.06 0.40
N PRO A 13 11.78 -11.55 0.58
CA PRO A 13 10.58 -10.74 0.46
C PRO A 13 10.56 -9.62 1.51
N ILE A 14 10.08 -8.44 1.12
CA ILE A 14 9.92 -7.30 2.02
C ILE A 14 8.44 -7.11 2.30
N LEU A 15 8.03 -7.37 3.53
CA LEU A 15 6.62 -7.33 3.93
C LEU A 15 6.37 -6.14 4.85
N ALA A 16 5.29 -5.40 4.57
CA ALA A 16 4.78 -4.34 5.42
C ALA A 16 3.59 -4.86 6.24
N LEU A 17 3.75 -4.89 7.56
CA LEU A 17 2.68 -5.14 8.51
C LEU A 17 2.26 -3.79 9.11
N VAL A 18 1.10 -3.29 8.67
CA VAL A 18 0.53 -2.00 9.10
C VAL A 18 -0.94 -2.19 9.45
N ASP A 19 -1.49 -1.24 10.21
CA ASP A 19 -2.91 -1.20 10.53
C ASP A 19 -3.76 -1.00 9.27
N HIS A 20 -4.95 -1.61 9.25
CA HIS A 20 -5.90 -1.48 8.14
C HIS A 20 -6.75 -0.22 8.27
N ASP A 21 -6.07 0.92 8.35
CA ASP A 21 -6.66 2.25 8.36
C ASP A 21 -5.96 3.15 7.33
N PRO A 22 -6.47 4.37 7.07
CA PRO A 22 -5.85 5.26 6.09
C PRO A 22 -4.42 5.67 6.45
N HIS A 23 -4.04 5.68 7.73
CA HIS A 23 -2.69 6.02 8.16
C HIS A 23 -1.70 4.90 7.89
N GLY A 24 -2.04 3.66 8.22
CA GLY A 24 -1.24 2.48 7.90
C GLY A 24 -1.00 2.35 6.40
N LEU A 25 -2.04 2.59 5.59
CA LEU A 25 -1.94 2.59 4.13
C LEU A 25 -1.06 3.75 3.60
N GLU A 26 -1.05 4.91 4.25
CA GLU A 26 -0.14 6.01 3.91
C GLU A 26 1.32 5.63 4.13
N ILE A 27 1.62 5.02 5.29
CA ILE A 27 2.97 4.53 5.62
C ILE A 27 3.43 3.53 4.55
N TYR A 28 2.61 2.52 4.25
CA TYR A 28 2.92 1.54 3.22
C TYR A 28 3.15 2.21 1.84
N SER A 29 2.31 3.15 1.45
CA SER A 29 2.44 3.88 0.17
C SER A 29 3.75 4.66 0.06
N VAL A 30 4.18 5.30 1.15
CA VAL A 30 5.45 6.03 1.20
C VAL A 30 6.65 5.09 1.05
N TYR A 31 6.64 3.91 1.68
CA TYR A 31 7.75 2.98 1.52
C TYR A 31 7.74 2.29 0.14
N LYS A 32 6.57 1.94 -0.39
CA LYS A 32 6.45 1.22 -1.67
C LYS A 32 6.76 2.13 -2.86
N TRP A 33 6.23 3.34 -2.85
CA TRP A 33 6.32 4.25 -3.98
C TRP A 33 6.95 5.60 -3.64
N GLY A 34 7.37 5.88 -2.41
CA GLY A 34 7.94 7.17 -1.99
C GLY A 34 6.89 8.21 -1.57
N SER A 35 7.30 9.29 -0.91
CA SER A 35 6.39 10.39 -0.52
C SER A 35 6.28 11.44 -1.64
N GLN A 36 5.18 12.19 -1.71
CA GLN A 36 5.08 13.31 -2.65
C GLN A 36 6.05 14.44 -2.29
N ALA A 37 6.28 14.68 -1.00
CA ALA A 37 7.21 15.69 -0.51
C ALA A 37 8.68 15.39 -0.87
N GLN A 38 9.01 14.12 -1.17
CA GLN A 38 10.35 13.68 -1.55
C GLN A 38 10.37 13.05 -2.96
N SER A 39 9.51 13.52 -3.87
CA SER A 39 9.44 13.01 -5.25
C SER A 39 10.78 13.08 -5.98
N PHE A 40 11.66 14.02 -5.62
CA PHE A 40 13.00 14.13 -6.20
C PHE A 40 13.96 12.98 -5.83
N ASP A 41 13.74 12.32 -4.68
CA ASP A 41 14.59 11.22 -4.18
C ASP A 41 13.85 9.87 -4.16
N GLN A 42 12.71 9.81 -4.85
CA GLN A 42 11.80 8.67 -4.83
C GLN A 42 12.49 7.37 -5.31
N ALA A 43 13.35 7.46 -6.33
CA ALA A 43 14.10 6.33 -6.86
C ALA A 43 15.06 5.69 -5.83
N ASN A 44 15.62 6.50 -4.94
CA ASN A 44 16.56 6.05 -3.91
C ASN A 44 15.87 5.60 -2.62
N LEU A 45 14.59 5.95 -2.41
CA LEU A 45 13.88 5.67 -1.16
C LEU A 45 12.81 4.58 -1.30
N ALA A 46 12.18 4.44 -2.47
CA ALA A 46 11.08 3.51 -2.68
C ALA A 46 11.51 2.04 -2.85
N VAL A 47 10.71 1.12 -2.32
CA VAL A 47 10.88 -0.34 -2.43
C VAL A 47 9.66 -0.93 -3.14
N PHE A 48 9.66 -0.91 -4.47
CA PHE A 48 8.49 -1.31 -5.27
C PHE A 48 8.05 -2.78 -5.06
N ARG A 49 9.00 -3.68 -4.79
CA ARG A 49 8.75 -5.10 -4.48
C ARG A 49 8.22 -5.36 -3.06
N MET A 50 8.00 -4.30 -2.26
CA MET A 50 7.39 -4.45 -0.94
C MET A 50 5.93 -4.87 -1.07
N GLU A 51 5.49 -5.83 -0.28
CA GLU A 51 4.12 -6.34 -0.26
C GLU A 51 3.42 -6.00 1.05
N LEU A 52 2.10 -5.78 1.00
CA LEU A 52 1.29 -5.54 2.19
C LEU A 52 0.87 -6.88 2.79
N ALA A 53 1.43 -7.19 3.97
CA ALA A 53 1.07 -8.32 4.81
C ALA A 53 0.12 -7.93 5.96
N GLY A 54 -0.20 -6.64 6.10
CA GLY A 54 -1.18 -6.14 7.05
C GLY A 54 -2.59 -6.68 6.81
N LEU A 55 -3.47 -6.41 7.78
CA LEU A 55 -4.88 -6.78 7.71
C LEU A 55 -5.50 -6.24 6.41
N ARG A 56 -6.33 -7.05 5.76
CA ARG A 56 -7.12 -6.71 4.58
C ARG A 56 -8.57 -6.61 4.97
N TYR A 57 -9.38 -5.93 4.14
CA TYR A 57 -10.82 -5.87 4.38
C TYR A 57 -11.48 -7.26 4.49
N ARG A 58 -11.08 -8.23 3.65
CA ARG A 58 -11.57 -9.62 3.67
C ARG A 58 -11.31 -10.35 4.98
N ASP A 59 -10.24 -9.97 5.70
CA ASP A 59 -9.81 -10.61 6.93
C ASP A 59 -10.85 -10.43 8.03
N ARG A 60 -11.64 -9.34 7.97
CA ARG A 60 -12.79 -9.11 8.86
C ARG A 60 -13.79 -10.26 8.79
N THR A 61 -14.11 -10.71 7.59
CA THR A 61 -15.05 -11.82 7.37
C THR A 61 -14.38 -13.18 7.54
N GLU A 62 -13.14 -13.33 7.08
CA GLU A 62 -12.41 -14.61 7.08
C GLU A 62 -12.06 -15.07 8.50
N PHE A 63 -11.71 -14.13 9.38
CA PHE A 63 -11.40 -14.42 10.79
C PHE A 63 -12.58 -14.15 11.73
N ALA A 64 -13.79 -13.88 11.20
CA ALA A 64 -14.99 -13.59 11.97
C ALA A 64 -14.78 -12.55 13.09
N ILE A 65 -14.04 -11.48 12.79
CA ILE A 65 -13.67 -10.48 13.79
C ILE A 65 -14.92 -9.69 14.20
N PRO A 66 -15.26 -9.61 15.49
CA PRO A 66 -16.45 -8.93 15.95
C PRO A 66 -16.48 -7.45 15.57
N ALA A 67 -17.66 -6.93 15.22
CA ALA A 67 -17.83 -5.52 14.85
C ALA A 67 -17.37 -4.53 15.94
N VAL A 68 -17.48 -4.92 17.22
CA VAL A 68 -17.05 -4.12 18.38
C VAL A 68 -15.53 -3.91 18.44
N MET A 69 -14.75 -4.74 17.74
CA MET A 69 -13.30 -4.58 17.65
C MET A 69 -12.87 -3.54 16.61
N TYR A 70 -13.81 -2.95 15.88
CA TYR A 70 -13.54 -1.96 14.84
C TYR A 70 -13.99 -0.57 15.26
N ASN A 71 -13.13 0.40 14.96
CA ASN A 71 -13.51 1.80 15.03
C ASN A 71 -14.10 2.24 13.68
N PRO A 72 -15.28 2.87 13.65
CA PRO A 72 -15.82 3.46 12.44
C PRO A 72 -14.89 4.56 11.90
N LEU A 73 -14.69 4.60 10.59
CA LEU A 73 -13.94 5.67 9.96
C LEU A 73 -14.66 7.02 10.16
N THR A 74 -13.89 8.04 10.53
CA THR A 74 -14.37 9.43 10.56
C THR A 74 -14.52 9.99 9.15
N GLN A 75 -15.09 11.19 9.01
CA GLN A 75 -15.13 11.88 7.72
C GLN A 75 -13.73 12.20 7.20
N TRP A 76 -12.82 12.56 8.11
CA TRP A 76 -11.44 12.87 7.78
C TRP A 76 -10.69 11.63 7.28
N ASP A 77 -10.89 10.48 7.93
CA ASP A 77 -10.31 9.20 7.52
C ASP A 77 -10.71 8.82 6.10
N ARG A 78 -12.00 8.98 5.76
CA ARG A 78 -12.51 8.75 4.40
C ARG A 78 -11.84 9.70 3.40
N GLY A 79 -11.71 10.99 3.74
CA GLY A 79 -11.03 11.97 2.89
C GLY A 79 -9.56 11.60 2.62
N LYS A 80 -8.85 11.19 3.67
CA LYS A 80 -7.47 10.69 3.55
C LYS A 80 -7.41 9.42 2.69
N ALA A 81 -8.27 8.44 2.94
CA ALA A 81 -8.32 7.20 2.14
C ALA A 81 -8.51 7.49 0.65
N LEU A 82 -9.41 8.41 0.30
CA LEU A 82 -9.65 8.85 -1.08
C LEU A 82 -8.43 9.52 -1.70
N SER A 83 -7.72 10.37 -0.95
CA SER A 83 -6.48 11.00 -1.45
C SER A 83 -5.39 9.96 -1.73
N ILE A 84 -5.21 8.99 -0.83
CA ILE A 84 -4.23 7.91 -0.97
C ILE A 84 -4.59 7.04 -2.16
N LEU A 85 -5.87 6.73 -2.35
CA LEU A 85 -6.35 5.99 -3.52
C LEU A 85 -6.00 6.69 -4.83
N ARG A 86 -6.30 7.99 -4.93
CA ARG A 86 -6.00 8.76 -6.14
C ARG A 86 -4.51 8.79 -6.45
N ILE A 87 -3.67 9.01 -5.45
CA ILE A 87 -2.20 9.03 -5.59
C ILE A 87 -1.69 7.65 -6.00
N SER A 88 -2.18 6.58 -5.35
CA SER A 88 -1.77 5.20 -5.64
C SER A 88 -2.13 4.79 -7.07
N GLN A 89 -3.30 5.19 -7.59
CA GLN A 89 -3.70 4.93 -8.98
C GLN A 89 -2.80 5.62 -10.01
N VAL A 90 -2.35 6.84 -9.73
CA VAL A 90 -1.39 7.54 -10.60
C VAL A 90 -0.05 6.81 -10.59
N ARG A 91 0.45 6.46 -9.39
CA ARG A 91 1.74 5.78 -9.21
C ARG A 91 1.77 4.37 -9.78
N LEU A 92 0.67 3.62 -9.66
CA LEU A 92 0.56 2.29 -10.27
C LEU A 92 0.66 2.39 -11.80
N ARG A 93 0.05 3.42 -12.41
CA ARG A 93 0.18 3.67 -13.84
C ARG A 93 1.61 4.07 -14.22
N GLU A 94 2.24 4.96 -13.47
CA GLU A 94 3.64 5.35 -13.70
C GLU A 94 4.61 4.17 -13.52
N TYR A 95 4.36 3.30 -12.54
CA TYR A 95 5.14 2.08 -12.32
C TYR A 95 4.99 1.10 -13.48
N ASP A 96 3.75 0.78 -13.89
CA ASP A 96 3.48 -0.12 -15.02
C ASP A 96 4.10 0.40 -16.33
N MET A 97 4.14 1.72 -16.54
CA MET A 97 4.76 2.34 -17.72
C MET A 97 6.29 2.27 -17.69
N ASN A 98 6.91 2.23 -16.50
CA ASN A 98 8.37 2.25 -16.33
C ASN A 98 8.98 0.85 -16.10
N GLN A 99 8.19 -0.14 -15.66
CA GLN A 99 8.63 -1.51 -15.43
C GLN A 99 7.45 -2.51 -15.58
N PHE A 100 7.29 -3.14 -16.75
CA PHE A 100 7.22 -4.61 -16.94
C PHE A 100 6.38 -5.08 -18.14
N SER A 101 7.04 -5.88 -18.98
CA SER A 101 6.49 -7.10 -19.59
C SER A 101 6.51 -8.23 -18.54
N GLY A 102 5.39 -8.58 -17.91
CA GLY A 102 5.32 -9.87 -17.18
C GLY A 102 4.34 -10.00 -16.02
N ASP A 103 4.60 -9.36 -14.86
CA ASP A 103 4.15 -9.92 -13.57
C ASP A 103 3.26 -9.02 -12.69
N SER A 104 2.66 -7.96 -13.25
CA SER A 104 1.96 -6.92 -12.47
C SER A 104 0.52 -7.26 -12.03
N GLN A 105 0.00 -8.47 -12.28
CA GLN A 105 -1.43 -8.74 -12.03
C GLN A 105 -1.79 -8.88 -10.54
N HIS A 106 -0.92 -9.44 -9.70
CA HIS A 106 -1.23 -9.67 -8.29
C HIS A 106 -1.25 -8.39 -7.43
N VAL A 107 -0.34 -7.44 -7.69
CA VAL A 107 -0.27 -6.16 -6.95
C VAL A 107 -1.48 -5.26 -7.22
N ARG A 108 -2.06 -5.34 -8.43
CA ARG A 108 -3.28 -4.59 -8.82
C ARG A 108 -4.49 -4.99 -7.98
N GLN A 109 -4.58 -6.26 -7.59
CA GLN A 109 -5.75 -6.79 -6.89
C GLN A 109 -5.84 -6.24 -5.46
N ASP A 110 -4.74 -6.19 -4.72
CA ASP A 110 -4.79 -5.95 -3.27
C ASP A 110 -5.13 -4.51 -2.90
N ILE A 111 -4.60 -3.54 -3.64
CA ILE A 111 -4.77 -2.11 -3.34
C ILE A 111 -6.11 -1.60 -3.89
N ALA A 112 -6.47 -1.99 -5.12
CA ALA A 112 -7.76 -1.63 -5.69
C ALA A 112 -8.93 -2.32 -4.96
N THR A 113 -8.73 -3.54 -4.46
CA THR A 113 -9.75 -4.26 -3.68
C THR A 113 -9.88 -3.71 -2.28
N SER A 114 -8.79 -3.40 -1.58
CA SER A 114 -8.88 -2.78 -0.24
C SER A 114 -9.58 -1.42 -0.32
N LEU A 115 -9.28 -0.61 -1.33
CA LEU A 115 -9.75 0.77 -1.43
C LEU A 115 -11.19 0.95 -1.95
N ARG A 116 -11.72 0.01 -2.75
CA ARG A 116 -13.15 0.01 -3.14
C ARG A 116 -14.10 -0.10 -1.95
N HIS A 117 -13.63 -0.64 -0.83
CA HIS A 117 -14.43 -0.83 0.39
C HIS A 117 -14.28 0.33 1.40
N TYR A 118 -13.42 1.33 1.12
CA TYR A 118 -13.34 2.58 1.88
C TYR A 118 -14.31 3.66 1.36
N MET A 119 -14.93 3.44 0.19
CA MET A 119 -16.02 4.24 -0.37
C MET A 119 -17.37 3.69 0.10
#